data_AF-A0A947SCY5-F1
#
_entry.id   AF-A0A947SCY5-F1
#
_cell.length_a   1.000
_cell.length_b   1.000
_cell.length_c   1.000
_cell.angle_alpha   90.00
_cell.angle_beta   90.00
_cell.angle_gamma   90.00
#
_symmetry.space_group_name_H-M   'P 1'
#
loop_
_entity.id
_entity.type
_entity.pdbx_description
1 polymer ?
#
loop_
_entity_poly.entity_id
_entity_poly.type
_entity_poly.pdbx_seq_one_letter_code
_entity_poly.pdbx_strand_id
1 'polypeptide(L)'
;PRSEGNNVVDEEGTPLWRAAPSPHGPYWEEGMKVGYQDVGSWTILKSTPGDRAKAAWLYAQFVTSKTIDTKKSQVGLTFVRNSTIMDESFTERAPKLGGLIEFYRSPDRVVWTPTGVNVPDYPKLAQIWWQQIGDVNSGVFTPQEAMDRLAEEMDVTMSRMQAADESANVYGGCGPRLNEPVDPQYWLDQPGSPKPKLENEKPQGETIAYEELIKQWSEASN
;
A
#
# COMPACT_ATOMS: atom_id res chain seq x y z
N PRO A 1 15.04 21.65 13.79
CA PRO A 1 16.44 21.60 14.32
C PRO A 1 16.47 20.94 15.69
N ARG A 2 17.61 20.38 16.13
CA ARG A 2 17.73 19.84 17.48
C ARG A 2 17.43 20.88 18.57
N SER A 3 17.77 22.14 18.30
CA SER A 3 17.46 23.31 19.14
C SER A 3 15.96 23.60 19.29
N GLU A 4 15.11 23.08 18.41
CA GLU A 4 13.64 23.19 18.47
C GLU A 4 12.98 21.92 19.04
N GLY A 5 13.76 21.03 19.67
CA GLY A 5 13.28 19.80 20.28
C GLY A 5 13.21 18.59 19.34
N ASN A 6 13.73 18.69 18.12
CA ASN A 6 13.80 17.56 17.20
C ASN A 6 15.05 16.70 17.46
N ASN A 7 14.90 15.60 18.19
CA ASN A 7 16.01 14.70 18.54
C ASN A 7 16.41 13.71 17.44
N VAL A 8 15.78 13.73 16.26
CA VAL A 8 16.10 12.83 15.14
C VAL A 8 17.00 13.47 14.08
N VAL A 9 17.59 14.63 14.39
CA VAL A 9 18.53 15.36 13.54
C VAL A 9 19.79 15.74 14.31
N ASP A 10 20.89 15.97 13.58
CA ASP A 10 22.12 16.55 14.11
C ASP A 10 21.98 18.06 14.42
N GLU A 11 23.08 18.71 14.79
CA GLU A 11 23.12 20.14 15.13
C GLU A 11 22.80 21.02 13.91
N GLU A 12 23.18 20.58 12.72
CA GLU A 12 22.93 21.19 11.42
C GLU A 12 21.53 20.84 10.85
N GLY A 13 20.72 20.09 11.59
CA GLY A 13 19.37 19.68 11.20
C GLY A 13 19.32 18.58 10.14
N THR A 14 20.41 17.87 9.89
CA THR A 14 20.47 16.68 9.02
C THR A 14 19.86 15.47 9.74
N PRO A 15 19.00 14.68 9.08
CA PRO A 15 18.48 13.44 9.66
C PRO A 15 19.58 12.50 10.16
N LEU A 16 19.39 11.96 11.37
CA LEU A 16 20.19 10.85 11.93
C LEU A 16 19.68 9.47 11.47
N TRP A 17 18.70 9.46 10.57
CA TRP A 17 18.06 8.27 10.01
C TRP A 17 18.09 8.32 8.48
N ARG A 18 17.86 7.17 7.86
CA ARG A 18 17.74 7.01 6.41
C ARG A 18 16.55 6.12 6.07
N ALA A 19 15.92 6.39 4.94
CA ALA A 19 14.96 5.49 4.33
C ALA A 19 15.69 4.20 3.91
N ALA A 20 15.11 3.06 4.26
CA ALA A 20 15.61 1.75 3.89
C ALA A 20 14.63 1.10 2.90
N PRO A 21 15.07 0.13 2.08
CA PRO A 21 14.16 -0.67 1.30
C PRO A 21 13.21 -1.44 2.23
N SER A 22 12.05 -1.83 1.72
CA SER A 22 11.17 -2.74 2.46
C SER A 22 11.86 -4.10 2.60
N PRO A 23 11.88 -4.69 3.81
CA PRO A 23 12.44 -6.02 3.98
C PRO A 23 11.59 -7.06 3.26
N HIS A 24 12.24 -8.10 2.74
CA HIS A 24 11.56 -9.23 2.14
C HIS A 24 11.29 -10.32 3.18
N GLY A 25 10.10 -10.92 3.10
CA GLY A 25 9.77 -12.11 3.87
C GLY A 25 10.28 -13.38 3.18
N PRO A 26 10.24 -14.54 3.87
CA PRO A 26 10.71 -15.82 3.34
C PRO A 26 9.93 -16.30 2.09
N TYR A 27 8.73 -15.76 1.88
CA TYR A 27 7.84 -16.07 0.76
C TYR A 27 8.02 -15.16 -0.46
N TRP A 28 8.85 -14.12 -0.34
CA TRP A 28 9.02 -13.14 -1.41
C TRP A 28 9.91 -13.71 -2.51
N GLU A 29 9.54 -13.43 -3.75
CA GLU A 29 10.31 -13.75 -4.96
C GLU A 29 10.43 -12.50 -5.84
N GLU A 30 11.44 -12.46 -6.71
CA GLU A 30 11.64 -11.34 -7.62
C GLU A 30 10.38 -11.05 -8.46
N GLY A 31 10.01 -9.77 -8.53
CA GLY A 31 8.78 -9.32 -9.19
C GLY A 31 7.56 -9.23 -8.26
N MET A 32 7.62 -9.80 -7.05
CA MET A 32 6.58 -9.59 -6.04
C MET A 32 6.64 -8.18 -5.46
N LYS A 33 5.47 -7.67 -5.09
CA LYS A 33 5.32 -6.38 -4.44
C LYS A 33 5.82 -6.45 -3.00
N VAL A 34 6.44 -5.38 -2.53
CA VAL A 34 7.14 -5.34 -1.23
C VAL A 34 6.38 -4.57 -0.15
N GLY A 35 5.28 -3.91 -0.54
CA GLY A 35 4.51 -3.08 0.38
C GLY A 35 3.23 -2.55 -0.23
N TYR A 36 2.51 -1.80 0.61
CA TYR A 36 1.23 -1.16 0.29
C TYR A 36 1.36 0.36 0.36
N GLN A 37 0.90 1.06 -0.68
CA GLN A 37 0.91 2.51 -0.71
C GLN A 37 -0.52 3.06 -0.77
N ASP A 38 -0.84 3.94 0.18
CA ASP A 38 -2.08 4.70 0.16
C ASP A 38 -2.04 5.76 -0.95
N VAL A 39 -3.01 5.67 -1.87
CA VAL A 39 -3.17 6.63 -2.96
C VAL A 39 -4.51 7.35 -2.81
N GLY A 40 -4.45 8.61 -2.37
CA GLY A 40 -5.61 9.47 -2.30
C GLY A 40 -6.24 9.71 -3.68
N SER A 41 -7.57 9.69 -3.76
CA SER A 41 -8.31 9.82 -5.01
C SER A 41 -9.43 10.84 -4.88
N TRP A 42 -9.71 11.58 -5.96
CA TRP A 42 -10.90 12.42 -6.06
C TRP A 42 -12.07 11.58 -6.58
N THR A 43 -13.13 11.46 -5.78
CA THR A 43 -14.34 10.73 -6.15
C THR A 43 -15.47 11.71 -6.43
N ILE A 44 -15.97 11.74 -7.68
CA ILE A 44 -17.16 12.50 -8.07
C ILE A 44 -18.31 11.51 -8.24
N LEU A 45 -19.35 11.63 -7.41
CA LEU A 45 -20.46 10.69 -7.41
C LEU A 45 -21.26 10.81 -8.72
N LYS A 46 -21.72 9.66 -9.25
CA LYS A 46 -22.59 9.60 -10.44
C LYS A 46 -23.88 10.43 -10.30
N SER A 47 -24.38 10.58 -9.07
CA SER A 47 -25.58 11.38 -8.75
C SER A 47 -25.33 12.89 -8.71
N THR A 48 -24.08 13.34 -8.82
CA THR A 48 -23.75 14.76 -8.76
C THR A 48 -24.29 15.48 -10.00
N PRO A 49 -25.10 16.56 -9.86
CA PRO A 49 -25.57 17.33 -11.01
C PRO A 49 -24.42 17.80 -11.90
N GLY A 50 -24.61 17.75 -13.22
CA GLY A 50 -23.53 17.95 -14.19
C GLY A 50 -22.70 19.21 -13.98
N ASP A 51 -23.33 20.35 -13.69
CA ASP A 51 -22.61 21.60 -13.47
C ASP A 51 -21.78 21.60 -12.18
N ARG A 52 -22.26 20.93 -11.12
CA ARG A 52 -21.51 20.74 -9.88
C ARG A 52 -20.37 19.75 -10.06
N ALA A 53 -20.58 18.69 -10.85
CA ALA A 53 -19.53 17.73 -11.18
C ALA A 53 -18.38 18.39 -11.96
N LYS A 54 -18.69 19.25 -12.94
CA LYS A 54 -17.69 20.05 -13.66
C LYS A 54 -16.92 20.99 -12.73
N ALA A 55 -17.61 21.69 -11.83
CA ALA A 55 -16.96 22.57 -10.86
C ALA A 55 -16.04 21.79 -9.90
N ALA A 56 -16.49 20.65 -9.38
CA ALA A 56 -15.68 19.77 -8.55
C ALA A 56 -14.45 19.23 -9.31
N TRP A 57 -14.61 18.89 -10.58
CA TRP A 57 -13.50 18.45 -11.44
C TRP A 57 -12.46 19.55 -11.63
N LEU A 58 -12.87 20.78 -11.93
CA LEU A 58 -11.96 21.93 -12.03
C LEU A 58 -11.23 22.21 -10.72
N TYR A 59 -11.91 22.07 -9.58
CA TYR A 59 -11.29 22.22 -8.27
C TYR A 59 -10.26 21.11 -7.98
N ALA A 60 -10.58 19.86 -8.32
CA ALA A 60 -9.63 18.75 -8.20
C ALA A 60 -8.37 18.98 -9.05
N GLN A 61 -8.54 19.49 -10.28
CA GLN A 61 -7.42 19.88 -11.15
C GLN A 61 -6.59 21.02 -10.56
N PHE A 62 -7.23 22.02 -9.94
CA PHE A 62 -6.52 23.11 -9.26
C PHE A 62 -5.68 22.59 -8.09
N VAL A 63 -6.26 21.77 -7.20
CA VAL A 63 -5.56 21.22 -6.02
C VAL A 63 -4.42 20.28 -6.41
N THR A 64 -4.54 19.59 -7.54
CA THR A 64 -3.51 18.68 -8.09
C THR A 64 -2.62 19.35 -9.14
N SER A 65 -2.74 20.66 -9.35
CA SER A 65 -1.88 21.42 -10.27
C SER A 65 -0.44 21.44 -9.76
N LYS A 66 0.53 21.57 -10.67
CA LYS A 66 1.96 21.57 -10.32
C LYS A 66 2.30 22.58 -9.22
N THR A 67 1.80 23.81 -9.31
CA THR A 67 2.10 24.85 -8.32
C THR A 67 1.57 24.50 -6.92
N ILE A 68 0.32 24.04 -6.83
CA ILE A 68 -0.31 23.70 -5.54
C ILE A 68 0.30 22.42 -4.97
N ASP A 69 0.49 21.39 -5.81
CA ASP A 69 1.10 20.13 -5.40
C ASP A 69 2.55 20.33 -4.92
N THR A 70 3.38 21.12 -5.62
CA THR A 70 4.72 21.48 -5.14
C THR A 70 4.66 22.15 -3.78
N LYS A 71 3.82 23.16 -3.59
CA LYS A 71 3.76 23.87 -2.31
C LYS A 71 3.31 22.96 -1.16
N LYS A 72 2.31 22.11 -1.41
CA LYS A 72 1.83 21.12 -0.43
C LYS A 72 2.90 20.08 -0.12
N SER A 73 3.54 19.52 -1.13
CA SER A 73 4.60 18.53 -0.99
C SER A 73 5.81 19.10 -0.26
N GLN A 74 6.08 20.40 -0.40
CA GLN A 74 7.18 21.04 0.32
C GLN A 74 6.97 21.00 1.83
N VAL A 75 5.71 21.04 2.27
CA VAL A 75 5.33 20.97 3.69
C VAL A 75 5.10 19.54 4.15
N GLY A 76 4.30 18.77 3.42
CA GLY A 76 3.80 17.46 3.84
C GLY A 76 4.55 16.25 3.30
N LEU A 77 5.46 16.44 2.33
CA LEU A 77 6.22 15.35 1.67
C LEU A 77 5.33 14.27 1.03
N THR A 78 4.11 14.65 0.60
CA THR A 78 3.16 13.80 -0.10
C THR A 78 3.07 14.24 -1.56
N PHE A 79 3.61 13.44 -2.48
CA PHE A 79 3.74 13.80 -3.89
C PHE A 79 2.56 13.26 -4.70
N VAL A 80 1.84 14.12 -5.42
CA VAL A 80 0.80 13.68 -6.37
C VAL A 80 1.36 13.58 -7.80
N ARG A 81 2.26 14.50 -8.18
CA ARG A 81 2.79 14.57 -9.55
C ARG A 81 4.25 14.16 -9.63
N ASN A 82 4.61 13.44 -10.70
CA ASN A 82 6.01 13.19 -11.04
C ASN A 82 6.80 14.50 -11.23
N SER A 83 6.20 15.49 -11.90
CA SER A 83 6.82 16.80 -12.06
C SER A 83 7.10 17.50 -10.72
N THR A 84 6.34 17.19 -9.66
CA THR A 84 6.57 17.74 -8.32
C THR A 84 7.78 17.14 -7.65
N ILE A 85 7.92 15.81 -7.62
CA ILE A 85 9.11 15.18 -7.02
C ILE A 85 10.39 15.52 -7.80
N MET A 86 10.28 15.80 -9.10
CA MET A 86 11.41 16.22 -9.96
C MET A 86 11.72 17.72 -9.89
N ASP A 87 11.02 18.50 -9.06
CA ASP A 87 11.30 19.93 -8.88
C ASP A 87 12.70 20.16 -8.28
N GLU A 88 13.37 21.23 -8.71
CA GLU A 88 14.70 21.61 -8.20
C GLU A 88 14.70 21.81 -6.67
N SER A 89 13.61 22.36 -6.13
CA SER A 89 13.49 22.56 -4.67
C SER A 89 13.55 21.25 -3.87
N PHE A 90 13.24 20.09 -4.47
CA PHE A 90 13.44 18.80 -3.81
C PHE A 90 14.84 18.23 -4.01
N THR A 91 15.54 18.61 -5.07
CA THR A 91 16.98 18.30 -5.21
C THR A 91 17.79 19.01 -4.14
N GLU A 92 17.52 20.31 -3.93
CA GLU A 92 18.18 21.11 -2.88
C GLU A 92 17.90 20.57 -1.46
N ARG A 93 16.70 20.04 -1.25
CA ARG A 93 16.25 19.54 0.06
C ARG A 93 16.58 18.07 0.31
N ALA A 94 16.92 17.30 -0.71
CA ALA A 94 17.16 15.85 -0.60
C ALA A 94 18.13 15.47 0.55
N PRO A 95 19.27 16.18 0.76
CA PRO A 95 20.18 15.88 1.88
C PRO A 95 19.54 15.97 3.27
N LYS A 96 18.42 16.69 3.41
CA LYS A 96 17.68 16.87 4.66
C LYS A 96 16.45 15.97 4.77
N LEU A 97 16.23 15.08 3.79
CA LEU A 97 15.06 14.20 3.71
C LEU A 97 15.40 12.71 3.77
N GLY A 98 16.65 12.38 4.13
CA GLY A 98 17.03 11.03 4.55
C GLY A 98 16.78 9.95 3.49
N GLY A 99 16.97 10.23 2.20
CA GLY A 99 16.77 9.25 1.12
C GLY A 99 15.36 9.20 0.54
N LEU A 100 14.41 9.97 1.09
CA LEU A 100 13.01 9.98 0.62
C LEU A 100 12.87 10.41 -0.84
N ILE A 101 13.65 11.41 -1.25
CA ILE A 101 13.56 11.98 -2.59
C ILE A 101 14.15 11.00 -3.61
N GLU A 102 15.28 10.40 -3.25
CA GLU A 102 15.96 9.37 -4.02
C GLU A 102 15.03 8.16 -4.23
N PHE A 103 14.39 7.67 -3.16
CA PHE A 103 13.39 6.60 -3.25
C PHE A 103 12.21 6.95 -4.17
N TYR A 104 11.57 8.11 -4.00
CA TYR A 104 10.44 8.48 -4.85
C TYR A 104 10.84 8.86 -6.29
N ARG A 105 12.12 9.06 -6.59
CA ARG A 105 12.64 9.20 -7.95
C ARG A 105 13.04 7.85 -8.55
N SER A 106 13.36 6.86 -7.73
CA SER A 106 13.72 5.51 -8.14
C SER A 106 12.51 4.66 -8.56
N PRO A 107 12.71 3.61 -9.39
CA PRO A 107 11.64 2.70 -9.77
C PRO A 107 11.10 1.86 -8.61
N ASP A 108 11.81 1.78 -7.48
CA ASP A 108 11.37 1.03 -6.30
C ASP A 108 10.04 1.52 -5.75
N ARG A 109 9.68 2.79 -5.96
CA ARG A 109 8.32 3.28 -5.62
C ARG A 109 7.21 2.47 -6.30
N VAL A 110 7.49 1.83 -7.45
CA VAL A 110 6.52 1.06 -8.25
C VAL A 110 6.37 -0.36 -7.72
N VAL A 111 7.29 -0.86 -6.88
CA VAL A 111 7.17 -2.19 -6.25
C VAL A 111 6.20 -2.18 -5.06
N TRP A 112 5.57 -1.05 -4.76
CA TRP A 112 4.47 -0.93 -3.82
C TRP A 112 3.13 -1.03 -4.55
N THR A 113 2.18 -1.79 -3.98
CA THR A 113 0.87 -2.02 -4.59
C THR A 113 -0.12 -0.94 -4.14
N PRO A 114 -0.91 -0.33 -5.03
CA PRO A 114 -2.12 0.37 -4.63
C PRO A 114 -3.20 -0.62 -4.16
N THR A 115 -4.26 -0.15 -3.50
CA THR A 115 -5.44 -1.00 -3.21
C THR A 115 -6.01 -1.56 -4.52
N GLY A 116 -6.01 -2.88 -4.66
CA GLY A 116 -6.63 -3.55 -5.80
C GLY A 116 -8.15 -3.45 -5.77
N VAL A 117 -8.80 -3.47 -6.94
CA VAL A 117 -10.26 -3.44 -7.07
C VAL A 117 -10.93 -4.82 -6.84
N ASN A 118 -10.16 -5.79 -6.36
CA ASN A 118 -10.55 -7.20 -6.29
C ASN A 118 -11.26 -7.58 -4.99
N VAL A 119 -11.33 -6.67 -4.02
CA VAL A 119 -12.05 -6.91 -2.75
C VAL A 119 -13.50 -6.45 -2.92
N PRO A 120 -14.50 -7.36 -2.86
CA PRO A 120 -15.87 -7.07 -3.28
C PRO A 120 -16.58 -6.02 -2.42
N ASP A 121 -16.28 -5.96 -1.12
CA ASP A 121 -16.76 -4.92 -0.20
C ASP A 121 -15.70 -4.72 0.91
N TYR A 122 -14.66 -3.96 0.58
CA TYR A 122 -13.54 -3.72 1.47
C TYR A 122 -13.96 -3.20 2.86
N PRO A 123 -14.88 -2.21 2.99
CA PRO A 123 -15.33 -1.74 4.30
C PRO A 123 -15.90 -2.85 5.19
N LYS A 124 -16.67 -3.79 4.63
CA LYS A 124 -17.22 -4.91 5.40
C LYS A 124 -16.13 -5.92 5.79
N LEU A 125 -15.29 -6.32 4.84
CA LEU A 125 -14.29 -7.37 5.06
C LEU A 125 -13.12 -6.89 5.94
N ALA A 126 -12.75 -5.61 5.86
CA ALA A 126 -11.67 -5.03 6.68
C ALA A 126 -11.97 -5.09 8.19
N GLN A 127 -13.25 -5.05 8.60
CA GLN A 127 -13.60 -5.17 10.02
C GLN A 127 -13.24 -6.55 10.58
N ILE A 128 -13.42 -7.60 9.78
CA ILE A 128 -13.10 -8.99 10.15
C ILE A 128 -11.57 -9.15 10.25
N TRP A 129 -10.83 -8.59 9.29
CA TRP A 129 -9.36 -8.57 9.31
C TRP A 129 -8.81 -8.04 10.63
N TRP A 130 -9.30 -6.87 11.08
CA TRP A 130 -8.81 -6.24 12.31
C TRP A 130 -9.12 -7.06 13.57
N GLN A 131 -10.25 -7.76 13.61
CA GLN A 131 -10.59 -8.63 14.73
C GLN A 131 -9.63 -9.82 14.83
N GLN A 132 -9.34 -10.50 13.71
CA GLN A 132 -8.51 -11.70 13.71
C GLN A 132 -7.02 -11.41 13.92
N ILE A 133 -6.51 -10.29 13.37
CA ILE A 133 -5.09 -9.91 13.56
C ILE A 133 -4.78 -9.56 15.01
N GLY A 134 -5.73 -9.01 15.76
CA GLY A 134 -5.56 -8.74 17.19
C GLY A 134 -5.25 -10.01 17.97
N ASP A 135 -5.95 -11.11 17.68
CA ASP A 135 -5.78 -12.36 18.39
C ASP A 135 -4.41 -13.01 18.14
N VAL A 136 -3.87 -12.92 16.90
CA VAL A 136 -2.52 -13.41 16.56
C VAL A 136 -1.45 -12.67 17.35
N ASN A 137 -1.53 -11.34 17.38
CA ASN A 137 -0.54 -10.50 18.07
C ASN A 137 -0.53 -10.74 19.59
N SER A 138 -1.66 -11.14 20.15
CA SER A 138 -1.78 -11.50 21.57
C SER A 138 -1.30 -12.93 21.90
N GLY A 139 -1.00 -13.76 20.88
CA GLY A 139 -0.56 -15.14 21.03
C GLY A 139 -1.68 -16.13 21.39
N VAL A 140 -2.95 -15.72 21.28
CA VAL A 140 -4.12 -16.59 21.57
C VAL A 140 -4.30 -17.67 20.51
N PHE A 141 -3.99 -17.35 19.25
CA PHE A 141 -4.00 -18.29 18.13
C PHE A 141 -2.67 -18.29 17.40
N THR A 142 -2.34 -19.41 16.77
CA THR A 142 -1.28 -19.47 15.76
C THR A 142 -1.68 -18.65 14.52
N PRO A 143 -0.71 -18.20 13.71
CA PRO A 143 -1.01 -17.52 12.45
C PRO A 143 -1.94 -18.32 11.53
N GLN A 144 -1.76 -19.65 11.44
CA GLN A 144 -2.62 -20.50 10.62
C GLN A 144 -4.06 -20.50 11.12
N GLU A 145 -4.29 -20.78 12.41
CA GLU A 145 -5.64 -20.81 13.00
C GLU A 145 -6.37 -19.47 12.82
N ALA A 146 -5.67 -18.36 12.96
CA ALA A 146 -6.28 -17.05 12.75
C ALA A 146 -6.61 -16.76 11.28
N MET A 147 -5.77 -17.19 10.34
CA MET A 147 -6.06 -17.05 8.91
C MET A 147 -7.20 -17.97 8.46
N ASP A 148 -7.30 -19.18 9.02
CA ASP A 148 -8.42 -20.09 8.76
C ASP A 148 -9.74 -19.48 9.25
N ARG A 149 -9.77 -18.98 10.50
CA ARG A 149 -10.95 -18.27 11.05
C ARG A 149 -11.30 -17.02 10.26
N LEU A 150 -10.30 -16.27 9.82
CA LEU A 150 -10.50 -15.10 8.97
C LEU A 150 -11.18 -15.50 7.65
N ALA A 151 -10.69 -16.55 6.98
CA ALA A 151 -11.26 -17.04 5.74
C ALA A 151 -12.73 -17.49 5.93
N GLU A 152 -13.01 -18.27 6.98
CA GLU A 152 -14.38 -18.70 7.31
C GLU A 152 -15.34 -17.53 7.51
N GLU A 153 -14.96 -16.53 8.31
CA GLU A 153 -15.81 -15.35 8.57
C GLU A 153 -15.98 -14.46 7.32
N MET A 154 -14.94 -14.35 6.48
CA MET A 154 -15.03 -13.68 5.19
C MET A 154 -16.01 -14.42 4.26
N ASP A 155 -15.95 -15.75 4.18
CA ASP A 155 -16.87 -16.56 3.37
C ASP A 155 -18.31 -16.44 3.84
N VAL A 156 -18.56 -16.49 5.16
CA VAL A 156 -19.89 -16.25 5.72
C VAL A 156 -20.41 -14.86 5.30
N THR A 157 -19.56 -13.83 5.38
CA THR A 157 -19.96 -12.47 4.99
C THR A 157 -20.22 -12.37 3.49
N MET A 158 -19.35 -12.93 2.66
CA MET A 158 -19.49 -12.93 1.20
C MET A 158 -20.69 -13.76 0.74
N SER A 159 -21.05 -14.85 1.41
CA SER A 159 -22.25 -15.64 1.08
C SER A 159 -23.53 -14.82 1.24
N ARG A 160 -23.60 -13.98 2.27
CA ARG A 160 -24.71 -13.04 2.47
C ARG A 160 -24.73 -11.96 1.41
N MET A 161 -23.56 -11.49 0.97
CA MET A 161 -23.44 -10.53 -0.13
C MET A 161 -23.91 -11.13 -1.46
N GLN A 162 -23.52 -12.38 -1.74
CA GLN A 162 -24.00 -13.13 -2.90
C GLN A 162 -25.52 -13.22 -2.89
N ALA A 163 -26.12 -13.70 -1.80
CA ALA A 163 -27.58 -13.84 -1.69
C ALA A 163 -28.31 -12.50 -1.86
N ALA A 164 -27.76 -11.40 -1.32
CA ALA A 164 -28.32 -10.06 -1.48
C ALA A 164 -28.25 -9.57 -2.94
N ASP A 165 -27.15 -9.86 -3.64
CA ASP A 165 -27.00 -9.51 -5.05
C ASP A 165 -27.92 -10.34 -5.95
N GLU A 166 -28.03 -11.65 -5.72
CA GLU A 166 -28.89 -12.54 -6.50
C GLU A 166 -30.39 -12.23 -6.31
N SER A 167 -30.79 -11.87 -5.08
CA SER A 167 -32.20 -11.60 -4.77
C SER A 167 -32.67 -10.19 -5.15
N ALA A 168 -31.79 -9.19 -5.04
CA ALA A 168 -32.19 -7.79 -5.15
C ALA A 168 -31.22 -6.91 -5.96
N ASN A 169 -30.22 -7.49 -6.62
CA ASN A 169 -29.23 -6.78 -7.43
C ASN A 169 -28.51 -5.67 -6.64
N VAL A 170 -28.29 -5.89 -5.35
CA VAL A 170 -27.71 -4.90 -4.41
C VAL A 170 -26.33 -4.42 -4.86
N TYR A 171 -25.54 -5.33 -5.45
CA TYR A 171 -24.20 -5.04 -5.95
C TYR A 171 -24.18 -4.89 -7.49
N GLY A 172 -25.35 -4.73 -8.12
CA GLY A 172 -25.45 -4.54 -9.57
C GLY A 172 -25.01 -5.76 -10.39
N GLY A 173 -25.07 -6.96 -9.82
CA GLY A 173 -24.62 -8.19 -10.47
C GLY A 173 -23.12 -8.44 -10.31
N CYS A 174 -22.42 -7.57 -9.59
CA CYS A 174 -20.99 -7.68 -9.28
C CYS A 174 -20.73 -8.16 -7.85
N GLY A 175 -21.74 -8.68 -7.15
CA GLY A 175 -21.51 -9.32 -5.86
C GLY A 175 -20.58 -10.54 -5.98
N PRO A 176 -19.92 -10.96 -4.89
CA PRO A 176 -19.09 -12.15 -4.92
C PRO A 176 -19.92 -13.39 -5.26
N ARG A 177 -19.26 -14.42 -5.81
CA ARG A 177 -19.83 -15.75 -6.02
C ARG A 177 -18.89 -16.74 -5.36
N LEU A 178 -19.37 -17.43 -4.34
CA LEU A 178 -18.57 -18.41 -3.63
C LEU A 178 -18.39 -19.63 -4.50
N ASN A 179 -17.16 -20.16 -4.49
CA ASN A 179 -16.87 -21.47 -5.05
C ASN A 179 -17.26 -22.55 -4.04
N GLU A 180 -17.55 -23.74 -4.54
CA GLU A 180 -17.69 -24.90 -3.66
C GLU A 180 -16.36 -25.17 -2.93
N PRO A 181 -16.41 -25.63 -1.67
CA PRO A 181 -15.22 -26.04 -0.94
C PRO A 181 -14.48 -27.16 -1.69
N VAL A 182 -13.17 -26.99 -1.85
CA VAL A 182 -12.28 -27.99 -2.45
C VAL A 182 -11.07 -28.18 -1.54
N ASP A 183 -10.36 -29.28 -1.75
CA ASP A 183 -9.13 -29.56 -1.03
C ASP A 183 -8.11 -28.42 -1.23
N PRO A 184 -7.45 -27.90 -0.17
CA PRO A 184 -6.46 -26.83 -0.29
C PRO A 184 -5.34 -27.13 -1.30
N GLN A 185 -4.98 -28.41 -1.48
CA GLN A 185 -3.97 -28.83 -2.44
C GLN A 185 -4.33 -28.42 -3.87
N TYR A 186 -5.62 -28.42 -4.22
CA TYR A 186 -6.08 -27.93 -5.52
C TYR A 186 -5.60 -26.50 -5.78
N TRP A 187 -5.70 -25.62 -4.78
CA TRP A 187 -5.26 -24.23 -4.90
C TRP A 187 -3.74 -24.10 -4.88
N LEU A 188 -3.04 -24.90 -4.06
CA LEU A 188 -1.58 -24.91 -4.00
C LEU A 188 -0.93 -25.39 -5.30
N ASP A 189 -1.62 -26.26 -6.05
CA ASP A 189 -1.15 -26.78 -7.33
C ASP A 189 -1.42 -25.84 -8.52
N GLN A 190 -2.19 -24.76 -8.33
CA GLN A 190 -2.47 -23.82 -9.42
C GLN A 190 -1.25 -22.97 -9.80
N PRO A 191 -1.12 -22.55 -11.07
CA PRO A 191 -0.14 -21.55 -11.45
C PRO A 191 -0.35 -20.23 -10.69
N GLY A 192 0.71 -19.71 -10.04
CA GLY A 192 0.61 -18.50 -9.23
C GLY A 192 -0.15 -18.70 -7.90
N SER A 193 -0.22 -19.95 -7.42
CA SER A 193 -0.88 -20.34 -6.18
C SER A 193 -0.40 -19.57 -4.94
N PRO A 194 -1.23 -19.54 -3.87
CA PRO A 194 -0.73 -19.26 -2.53
C PRO A 194 0.46 -20.14 -2.21
N LYS A 195 1.43 -19.60 -1.47
CA LYS A 195 2.67 -20.33 -1.18
C LYS A 195 2.42 -21.41 -0.11
N PRO A 196 2.85 -22.67 -0.34
CA PRO A 196 2.80 -23.70 0.69
C PRO A 196 3.78 -23.35 1.81
N LYS A 197 3.54 -23.92 2.99
CA LYS A 197 4.41 -23.72 4.15
C LYS A 197 5.86 -24.10 3.82
N LEU A 198 6.79 -23.22 4.15
CA LEU A 198 8.23 -23.45 3.98
C LEU A 198 8.81 -24.23 5.16
N GLU A 199 9.90 -24.97 4.91
CA GLU A 199 10.69 -25.60 5.98
C GLU A 199 11.30 -24.56 6.94
N ASN A 200 11.68 -23.40 6.41
CA ASN A 200 12.22 -22.28 7.16
C ASN A 200 11.52 -20.95 6.83
N GLU A 201 10.56 -20.56 7.66
CA GLU A 201 9.85 -19.28 7.58
C GLU A 201 10.55 -18.15 8.36
N LYS A 202 11.73 -18.41 8.93
CA LYS A 202 12.51 -17.43 9.71
C LYS A 202 13.99 -17.47 9.32
N PRO A 203 14.33 -17.24 8.03
CA PRO A 203 15.72 -17.12 7.62
C PRO A 203 16.40 -15.94 8.32
N GLN A 204 17.72 -16.01 8.44
CA GLN A 204 18.52 -14.90 8.95
C GLN A 204 18.37 -13.70 8.00
N GLY A 205 18.09 -12.52 8.54
CA GLY A 205 17.97 -11.31 7.74
C GLY A 205 19.31 -10.89 7.13
N GLU A 206 19.24 -10.33 5.92
CA GLU A 206 20.37 -9.77 5.17
C GLU A 206 20.28 -8.24 5.14
N THR A 207 21.44 -7.59 5.02
CA THR A 207 21.53 -6.12 5.00
C THR A 207 22.32 -5.66 3.78
N ILE A 208 21.98 -4.49 3.25
CA ILE A 208 22.70 -3.83 2.15
C ILE A 208 23.34 -2.53 2.66
N ALA A 209 24.52 -2.19 2.13
CA ALA A 209 25.14 -0.90 2.42
C ALA A 209 24.30 0.25 1.82
N TYR A 210 24.18 1.35 2.54
CA TYR A 210 23.30 2.46 2.11
C TYR A 210 23.79 3.12 0.81
N GLU A 211 25.10 3.19 0.61
CA GLU A 211 25.72 3.72 -0.60
C GLU A 211 25.38 2.87 -1.84
N GLU A 212 25.32 1.55 -1.67
CA GLU A 212 24.91 0.62 -2.73
C GLU A 212 23.44 0.77 -3.06
N LEU A 213 22.58 0.94 -2.05
CA LEU A 213 21.16 1.22 -2.22
C LEU A 213 20.92 2.52 -3.00
N ILE A 214 21.61 3.60 -2.64
CA ILE A 214 21.47 4.90 -3.33
C ILE A 214 21.94 4.80 -4.79
N LYS A 215 23.00 4.03 -5.04
CA LYS A 215 23.47 3.75 -6.39
C LYS A 215 22.39 3.04 -7.21
N GLN A 216 21.77 1.99 -6.67
CA GLN A 216 20.66 1.29 -7.33
C GLN A 216 19.50 2.23 -7.66
N TRP A 217 19.10 3.08 -6.71
CA TRP A 217 18.02 4.05 -6.91
C TRP A 217 18.33 5.09 -7.98
N SER A 218 19.59 5.52 -8.06
CA SER A 218 20.04 6.54 -9.01
C SER A 218 20.27 5.97 -10.41
N GLU A 219 20.82 4.76 -10.52
CA GLU A 219 21.11 4.12 -11.80
C GLU A 219 19.84 3.64 -12.51
N ALA A 220 18.84 3.18 -11.75
CA ALA A 220 17.56 2.72 -12.30
C ALA A 220 16.61 3.88 -12.70
N SER A 221 17.06 5.14 -12.55
CA SER A 221 16.37 6.35 -13.00
C SER A 221 16.79 6.82 -14.41
N ASN A 222 17.76 6.14 -15.04
CA ASN A 222 18.19 6.33 -16.44
C ASN A 222 17.55 5.30 -17.38
#